data_AF-A0A971VW34-F1
#
_entry.id   AF-A0A971VW34-F1
#
_cell.length_a   1.000
_cell.length_b   1.000
_cell.length_c   1.000
_cell.angle_alpha   90.00
_cell.angle_beta   90.00
_cell.angle_gamma   90.00
#
_symmetry.space_group_name_H-M   'P 1'
#
loop_
_entity.id
_entity.type
_entity.pdbx_description
1 polymer ?
#
loop_
_entity_poly.entity_id
_entity_poly.type
_entity_poly.pdbx_seq_one_letter_code
_entity_poly.pdbx_strand_id
1 'polypeptide(L)'
;MEHLQSRRDFLKTSAKMMAGVALVSAGHPLMNASAEAIQAAPFPFPYSRIDPDKAEERGYKGYYEKGGCARGAADALIGLLADDVGYPFNQIPIDMFANGATGYGAGSLCGSLAGAVNMIGLVCQPDDAKKLTQELFAWYREAELPIYQPNTKSVTTVAKSVNCMESVSHYMEATGAKMGDTTRKERCAGVTADTAKKTAELLNAHFGV
;
A
#
# COMPACT_ATOMS: atom_id res chain seq x y z
N MET A 1 31.30 -18.48 -26.13
CA MET A 1 30.40 -17.52 -26.79
C MET A 1 29.53 -18.30 -27.76
N GLU A 2 28.44 -18.88 -27.29
CA GLU A 2 27.49 -19.62 -28.11
C GLU A 2 26.23 -19.71 -27.26
N HIS A 3 25.25 -18.82 -27.49
CA HIS A 3 23.80 -19.03 -27.31
C HIS A 3 23.00 -17.70 -27.33
N LEU A 4 23.31 -16.77 -28.25
CA LEU A 4 22.53 -15.54 -28.45
C LEU A 4 21.84 -15.45 -29.82
N GLN A 5 22.03 -16.43 -30.71
CA GLN A 5 21.46 -16.42 -32.06
C GLN A 5 20.02 -16.98 -32.17
N SER A 6 19.54 -17.84 -31.26
CA SER A 6 18.22 -18.50 -31.42
C SER A 6 16.99 -17.62 -31.12
N ARG A 7 17.13 -16.55 -30.32
CA ARG A 7 15.99 -15.69 -29.93
C ARG A 7 15.57 -14.69 -31.02
N ARG A 8 16.51 -14.30 -31.90
CA ARG A 8 16.23 -13.36 -33.00
C ARG A 8 15.53 -14.03 -34.18
N ASP A 9 15.73 -15.33 -34.38
CA ASP A 9 15.09 -16.07 -35.47
C ASP A 9 13.66 -16.50 -35.13
N PHE A 10 13.34 -16.73 -33.85
CA PHE A 10 11.97 -16.95 -33.40
C PHE A 10 11.07 -15.71 -33.64
N LEU A 11 11.58 -14.50 -33.35
CA LEU A 11 10.85 -13.25 -33.58
C LEU A 11 10.67 -12.90 -35.07
N LYS A 12 11.58 -13.34 -35.94
CA LYS A 12 11.47 -13.13 -37.39
C LYS A 12 10.49 -14.11 -38.06
N THR A 13 10.23 -15.25 -37.43
CA THR A 13 9.34 -16.29 -37.96
C THR A 13 7.88 -16.04 -37.60
N SER A 14 7.61 -15.48 -36.41
CA SER A 14 6.25 -15.11 -35.98
C SER A 14 5.70 -13.86 -36.68
N ALA A 15 6.56 -12.96 -37.18
CA ALA A 15 6.15 -11.77 -37.92
C ALA A 15 5.64 -12.04 -39.36
N LYS A 16 5.72 -13.29 -39.85
CA LYS A 16 5.37 -13.65 -41.24
C LYS A 16 4.07 -14.47 -41.39
N MET A 17 3.34 -14.72 -40.30
CA MET A 17 2.06 -15.45 -40.34
C MET A 17 0.89 -14.58 -39.81
N MET A 18 0.61 -13.45 -40.46
CA MET A 18 -0.75 -12.88 -40.45
C MET A 18 -0.96 -11.89 -41.61
N ALA A 19 -0.61 -12.30 -42.82
CA ALA A 19 -1.05 -11.64 -44.04
C ALA A 19 -2.17 -12.46 -44.68
N GLY A 20 -3.41 -11.98 -44.57
CA GLY A 20 -4.55 -12.46 -45.35
C GLY A 20 -5.75 -12.94 -44.52
N VAL A 21 -6.75 -12.07 -44.32
CA VAL A 21 -8.04 -12.07 -45.04
C VAL A 21 -8.76 -10.78 -44.62
N ALA A 22 -8.92 -9.85 -45.57
CA ALA A 22 -9.88 -8.77 -45.44
C ALA A 22 -11.24 -9.30 -45.92
N LEU A 23 -12.18 -9.50 -45.00
CA LEU A 23 -13.60 -9.64 -45.31
C LEU A 23 -14.39 -8.76 -44.35
N VAL A 24 -14.96 -7.71 -44.93
CA VAL A 24 -15.90 -6.76 -44.33
C VAL A 24 -17.13 -7.53 -43.86
N SER A 25 -17.43 -7.49 -42.56
CA SER A 25 -18.80 -7.60 -42.07
C SER A 25 -19.25 -6.20 -41.66
N ALA A 26 -20.02 -5.59 -42.56
CA ALA A 26 -20.76 -4.38 -42.31
C ALA A 26 -21.81 -4.63 -41.22
N GLY A 27 -21.98 -3.69 -40.29
CA GLY A 27 -23.17 -3.61 -39.46
C GLY A 27 -23.00 -3.90 -37.97
N HIS A 28 -22.11 -3.18 -37.30
CA HIS A 28 -22.40 -2.75 -35.93
C HIS A 28 -22.26 -1.22 -35.88
N PRO A 29 -23.25 -0.48 -35.35
CA PRO A 29 -23.03 0.93 -35.09
C PRO A 29 -21.85 1.00 -34.14
N LEU A 30 -20.75 1.57 -34.61
CA LEU A 30 -19.73 2.14 -33.75
C LEU A 30 -20.47 3.15 -32.89
N MET A 31 -20.94 2.70 -31.73
CA MET A 31 -21.26 3.60 -30.65
C MET A 31 -19.94 4.25 -30.30
N ASN A 32 -19.68 5.39 -30.93
CA ASN A 32 -18.90 6.46 -30.34
C ASN A 32 -19.67 6.91 -29.10
N ALA A 33 -19.69 6.08 -28.06
CA ALA A 33 -19.68 6.59 -26.71
C ALA A 33 -18.35 7.33 -26.62
N SER A 34 -18.38 8.63 -26.88
CA SER A 34 -17.36 9.53 -26.40
C SER A 34 -17.33 9.30 -24.90
N ALA A 35 -16.40 8.46 -24.43
CA ALA A 35 -16.12 8.37 -23.01
C ALA A 35 -15.81 9.81 -22.59
N GLU A 36 -16.68 10.40 -21.77
CA GLU A 36 -16.38 11.67 -21.15
C GLU A 36 -15.01 11.51 -20.49
N ALA A 37 -14.04 12.29 -20.95
CA ALA A 37 -12.69 12.18 -20.45
C ALA A 37 -12.73 12.49 -18.96
N ILE A 38 -12.49 11.47 -18.12
CA ILE A 38 -12.40 11.65 -16.68
C ILE A 38 -11.25 12.64 -16.44
N GLN A 39 -11.59 13.83 -15.97
CA GLN A 39 -10.60 14.85 -15.68
C GLN A 39 -9.68 14.34 -14.56
N ALA A 40 -8.37 14.60 -14.65
CA ALA A 40 -7.45 14.25 -13.58
C ALA A 40 -7.79 15.07 -12.33
N ALA A 41 -7.82 14.43 -11.15
CA ALA A 41 -8.10 15.13 -9.91
C ALA A 41 -6.97 16.10 -9.58
N PRO A 42 -7.29 17.33 -9.12
CA PRO A 42 -6.27 18.25 -8.67
C PRO A 42 -5.59 17.71 -7.40
N PHE A 43 -4.31 18.01 -7.28
CA PHE A 43 -3.57 17.83 -6.03
C PHE A 43 -3.81 19.03 -5.09
N PRO A 44 -3.95 18.82 -3.77
CA PRO A 44 -4.14 17.53 -3.09
C PRO A 44 -5.57 16.99 -3.27
N PHE A 45 -5.73 15.68 -3.06
CA PHE A 45 -7.06 15.07 -3.09
C PHE A 45 -7.90 15.56 -1.91
N PRO A 46 -9.21 15.82 -2.11
CA PRO A 46 -10.08 16.27 -1.05
C PRO A 46 -10.23 15.17 0.01
N TYR A 47 -9.77 15.45 1.23
CA TYR A 47 -9.86 14.50 2.33
C TYR A 47 -11.32 14.26 2.75
N SER A 48 -11.61 13.04 3.18
CA SER A 48 -12.83 12.68 3.88
C SER A 48 -12.46 11.88 5.12
N ARG A 49 -13.27 12.02 6.17
CA ARG A 49 -13.05 11.37 7.46
C ARG A 49 -12.86 9.86 7.28
N ILE A 50 -11.80 9.32 7.87
CA ILE A 50 -11.57 7.86 7.95
C ILE A 50 -11.96 7.39 9.33
N ASP A 51 -12.78 6.34 9.44
CA ASP A 51 -13.02 5.68 10.73
C ASP A 51 -11.75 4.93 11.18
N PRO A 52 -11.09 5.35 12.29
CA PRO A 52 -9.81 4.75 12.69
C PRO A 52 -9.90 3.26 13.01
N ASP A 53 -11.02 2.78 13.55
CA ASP A 53 -11.18 1.37 13.91
C ASP A 53 -11.40 0.51 12.65
N LYS A 54 -12.10 1.04 11.64
CA LYS A 54 -12.17 0.37 10.33
C LYS A 54 -10.82 0.33 9.63
N ALA A 55 -10.04 1.41 9.73
CA ALA A 55 -8.68 1.45 9.18
C ALA A 55 -7.75 0.44 9.89
N GLU A 56 -7.87 0.30 11.21
CA GLU A 56 -7.17 -0.71 12.01
C GLU A 56 -7.49 -2.12 11.50
N GLU A 57 -8.78 -2.48 11.49
CA GLU A 57 -9.22 -3.81 11.07
C GLU A 57 -8.82 -4.12 9.61
N ARG A 58 -9.02 -3.16 8.70
CA ARG A 58 -8.66 -3.33 7.28
C ARG A 58 -7.15 -3.42 7.09
N GLY A 59 -6.35 -2.66 7.84
CA GLY A 59 -4.89 -2.73 7.77
C GLY A 59 -4.36 -4.11 8.17
N TYR A 60 -4.92 -4.68 9.23
CA TYR A 60 -4.60 -6.04 9.65
C TYR A 60 -4.92 -7.07 8.56
N LYS A 61 -6.16 -7.05 8.03
CA LYS A 61 -6.59 -7.99 6.98
C LYS A 61 -5.79 -7.80 5.69
N GLY A 62 -5.59 -6.54 5.29
CA GLY A 62 -4.88 -6.15 4.08
C GLY A 62 -3.44 -6.64 4.05
N TYR A 63 -2.77 -6.77 5.21
CA TYR A 63 -1.44 -7.40 5.27
C TYR A 63 -1.44 -8.81 4.66
N TYR A 64 -2.47 -9.60 4.93
CA TYR A 64 -2.60 -10.98 4.45
C TYR A 64 -3.25 -11.04 3.07
N GLU A 65 -4.36 -10.33 2.86
CA GLU A 65 -5.18 -10.41 1.66
C GLU A 65 -4.56 -9.68 0.47
N LYS A 66 -3.99 -8.50 0.72
CA LYS A 66 -3.30 -7.71 -0.32
C LYS A 66 -1.84 -8.11 -0.45
N GLY A 67 -1.22 -8.53 0.66
CA GLY A 67 0.16 -9.00 0.71
C GLY A 67 1.14 -7.90 1.14
N GLY A 68 1.58 -7.98 2.39
CA GLY A 68 2.62 -7.14 2.96
C GLY A 68 2.12 -5.82 3.56
N CYS A 69 2.97 -5.22 4.39
CA CYS A 69 2.59 -4.10 5.26
C CYS A 69 2.26 -2.81 4.48
N ALA A 70 3.00 -2.51 3.41
CA ALA A 70 2.81 -1.27 2.66
C ALA A 70 1.49 -1.25 1.91
N ARG A 71 1.20 -2.33 1.19
CA ARG A 71 -0.07 -2.48 0.49
C ARG A 71 -1.24 -2.57 1.47
N GLY A 72 -1.08 -3.28 2.59
CA GLY A 72 -2.09 -3.35 3.65
C GLY A 72 -2.44 -1.98 4.24
N ALA A 73 -1.43 -1.17 4.62
CA ALA A 73 -1.67 0.17 5.16
C ALA A 73 -2.25 1.13 4.11
N ALA A 74 -1.80 1.05 2.85
CA ALA A 74 -2.36 1.86 1.77
C ALA A 74 -3.83 1.50 1.49
N ASP A 75 -4.16 0.21 1.42
CA ASP A 75 -5.55 -0.25 1.26
C ASP A 75 -6.43 0.16 2.44
N ALA A 76 -5.89 0.11 3.66
CA ALA A 76 -6.59 0.53 4.87
C ALA A 76 -6.98 2.01 4.88
N LEU A 77 -6.30 2.86 4.13
CA LEU A 77 -6.50 4.30 4.14
C LEU A 77 -7.09 4.79 2.82
N ILE A 78 -6.37 4.57 1.72
CA ILE A 78 -6.78 4.97 0.37
C ILE A 78 -7.89 4.05 -0.12
N GLY A 79 -7.79 2.74 0.15
CA GLY A 79 -8.81 1.76 -0.25
C GLY A 79 -10.13 1.95 0.49
N LEU A 80 -10.12 2.31 1.78
CA LEU A 80 -11.35 2.71 2.49
C LEU A 80 -12.02 3.91 1.84
N LEU A 81 -11.26 4.96 1.54
CA LEU A 81 -11.82 6.13 0.87
C LEU A 81 -12.25 5.83 -0.57
N ALA A 82 -11.59 4.91 -1.26
CA ALA A 82 -12.04 4.44 -2.57
C ALA A 82 -13.42 3.76 -2.49
N ASP A 83 -13.69 3.01 -1.43
CA ASP A 83 -14.99 2.35 -1.23
C ASP A 83 -16.06 3.32 -0.72
N ASP A 84 -15.71 4.20 0.23
CA ASP A 84 -16.67 5.10 0.90
C ASP A 84 -16.96 6.38 0.10
N VAL A 85 -15.96 6.92 -0.61
CA VAL A 85 -16.04 8.20 -1.34
C VAL A 85 -15.99 8.00 -2.85
N GLY A 86 -15.27 6.99 -3.33
CA GLY A 86 -15.09 6.74 -4.76
C GLY A 86 -13.98 7.61 -5.35
N TYR A 87 -14.33 8.41 -6.36
CA TYR A 87 -13.36 9.29 -7.02
C TYR A 87 -12.92 10.42 -6.07
N PRO A 88 -11.62 10.78 -6.00
CA PRO A 88 -10.52 10.28 -6.84
C PRO A 88 -9.73 9.10 -6.26
N PHE A 89 -10.04 8.64 -5.05
CA PHE A 89 -9.29 7.58 -4.36
C PHE A 89 -9.34 6.24 -5.11
N ASN A 90 -10.47 5.91 -5.74
CA ASN A 90 -10.63 4.71 -6.55
C ASN A 90 -9.79 4.70 -7.85
N GLN A 91 -9.10 5.79 -8.18
CA GLN A 91 -8.15 5.86 -9.29
C GLN A 91 -6.72 5.52 -8.88
N ILE A 92 -6.43 5.35 -7.59
CA ILE A 92 -5.11 4.98 -7.10
C ILE A 92 -4.95 3.45 -7.18
N PRO A 93 -4.01 2.93 -7.99
CA PRO A 93 -3.78 1.50 -8.08
C PRO A 93 -3.05 1.00 -6.83
N ILE A 94 -3.79 0.58 -5.80
CA ILE A 94 -3.26 0.11 -4.50
C ILE A 94 -2.15 -0.93 -4.66
N ASP A 95 -2.19 -1.74 -5.71
CA ASP A 95 -1.17 -2.75 -5.97
C ASP A 95 0.25 -2.18 -6.17
N MET A 96 0.38 -0.89 -6.52
CA MET A 96 1.68 -0.20 -6.63
C MET A 96 2.49 -0.29 -5.34
N PHE A 97 1.83 -0.39 -4.18
CA PHE A 97 2.46 -0.43 -2.87
C PHE A 97 3.05 -1.81 -2.50
N ALA A 98 2.94 -2.84 -3.35
CA ALA A 98 3.61 -4.12 -3.10
C ALA A 98 5.12 -3.99 -2.92
N ASN A 99 5.73 -3.05 -3.65
CA ASN A 99 7.17 -2.85 -3.62
C ASN A 99 7.68 -2.38 -2.24
N GLY A 100 6.83 -1.86 -1.36
CA GLY A 100 7.18 -1.44 -0.01
C GLY A 100 7.32 -2.57 1.01
N ALA A 101 7.07 -3.83 0.62
CA ALA A 101 7.26 -4.98 1.50
C ALA A 101 8.71 -5.09 2.01
N THR A 102 8.87 -5.51 3.28
CA THR A 102 10.17 -5.73 3.93
C THR A 102 11.11 -4.51 3.85
N GLY A 103 10.54 -3.30 3.94
CA GLY A 103 11.29 -2.05 3.84
C GLY A 103 11.93 -1.86 2.47
N TYR A 104 11.12 -1.99 1.42
CA TYR A 104 11.54 -1.97 0.02
C TYR A 104 12.59 -3.03 -0.34
N GLY A 105 12.52 -4.19 0.32
CA GLY A 105 13.50 -5.26 0.20
C GLY A 105 14.88 -4.98 0.81
N ALA A 106 15.15 -3.74 1.23
CA ALA A 106 16.41 -3.31 1.83
C ALA A 106 16.35 -3.24 3.37
N GLY A 107 15.22 -3.60 3.98
CA GLY A 107 15.03 -3.45 5.43
C GLY A 107 14.92 -1.99 5.90
N SER A 108 14.75 -1.06 4.96
CA SER A 108 14.60 0.40 5.17
C SER A 108 13.21 0.76 5.73
N LEU A 109 12.64 1.92 5.42
CA LEU A 109 11.35 2.40 5.96
C LEU A 109 10.31 1.29 6.09
N CYS A 110 9.74 1.09 7.28
CA CYS A 110 8.75 0.06 7.52
C CYS A 110 7.59 0.17 6.52
N GLY A 111 7.19 -0.96 5.94
CA GLY A 111 6.15 -0.96 4.92
C GLY A 111 4.85 -0.31 5.39
N SER A 112 4.43 -0.54 6.65
CA SER A 112 3.22 0.08 7.18
C SER A 112 3.28 1.61 7.15
N LEU A 113 4.44 2.18 7.49
CA LEU A 113 4.72 3.60 7.38
C LEU A 113 4.75 4.05 5.91
N ALA A 114 5.34 3.26 5.02
CA ALA A 114 5.40 3.59 3.59
C ALA A 114 4.00 3.75 2.97
N GLY A 115 3.06 2.83 3.27
CA GLY A 115 1.67 2.98 2.82
C GLY A 115 0.99 4.21 3.42
N ALA A 116 1.15 4.40 4.73
CA ALA A 116 0.55 5.50 5.48
C ALA A 116 0.99 6.90 5.02
N VAL A 117 2.30 7.13 4.85
CA VAL A 117 2.81 8.47 4.50
C VAL A 117 2.44 8.88 3.08
N ASN A 118 2.22 7.91 2.17
CA ASN A 118 1.71 8.22 0.84
C ASN A 118 0.24 8.66 0.86
N MET A 119 -0.58 8.12 1.77
CA MET A 119 -1.92 8.69 2.02
C MET A 119 -1.82 10.13 2.51
N ILE A 120 -0.96 10.41 3.50
CA ILE A 120 -0.75 11.77 4.01
C ILE A 120 -0.35 12.71 2.86
N GLY A 121 0.63 12.31 2.05
CA GLY A 121 1.09 13.07 0.90
C GLY A 121 0.06 13.19 -0.23
N LEU A 122 -0.99 12.35 -0.25
CA LEU A 122 -2.04 12.43 -1.27
C LEU A 122 -3.06 13.53 -0.96
N VAL A 123 -3.33 13.79 0.33
CA VAL A 123 -4.42 14.69 0.77
C VAL A 123 -3.94 15.99 1.43
N CYS A 124 -2.67 16.07 1.84
CA CYS A 124 -2.13 17.28 2.46
C CYS A 124 -1.21 18.05 1.50
N GLN A 125 -1.15 19.37 1.69
CA GLN A 125 -0.10 20.19 1.08
C GLN A 125 1.29 19.79 1.63
N PRO A 126 2.40 20.03 0.91
CA PRO A 126 3.72 19.53 1.28
C PRO A 126 4.18 19.86 2.70
N ASP A 127 3.92 21.09 3.18
CA ASP A 127 4.34 21.53 4.52
C ASP A 127 3.61 20.78 5.63
N ASP A 128 2.32 20.52 5.45
CA ASP A 128 1.52 19.78 6.44
C ASP A 128 1.78 18.28 6.36
N ALA A 129 1.94 17.75 5.14
CA ALA A 129 2.34 16.36 4.94
C ALA A 129 3.66 16.05 5.65
N LYS A 130 4.63 16.97 5.58
CA LYS A 130 5.91 16.85 6.29
C LYS A 130 5.73 16.79 7.81
N LYS A 131 4.92 17.68 8.40
CA LYS A 131 4.66 17.71 9.85
C LYS A 131 3.98 16.43 10.32
N LEU A 132 2.91 16.02 9.65
CA LEU A 132 2.15 14.82 10.00
C LEU A 132 2.99 13.54 9.85
N THR A 133 3.83 13.47 8.81
CA THR A 133 4.78 12.38 8.63
C THR A 133 5.78 12.31 9.80
N GLN A 134 6.31 13.45 10.24
CA GLN A 134 7.22 13.51 11.38
C GLN A 134 6.53 13.08 12.68
N GLU A 135 5.28 13.48 12.89
CA GLU A 135 4.49 13.09 14.05
C GLU A 135 4.20 11.58 14.07
N LEU A 136 3.76 11.01 12.93
CA LEU A 136 3.56 9.57 12.79
C LEU A 136 4.86 8.80 13.08
N PHE A 137 5.99 9.28 12.56
CA PHE A 137 7.29 8.65 12.79
C PHE A 137 7.75 8.78 14.25
N ALA A 138 7.50 9.92 14.89
CA ALA A 138 7.80 10.10 16.31
C ALA A 138 7.00 9.11 17.16
N TRP A 139 5.69 8.96 16.89
CA TRP A 139 4.86 7.96 17.55
C TRP A 139 5.39 6.54 17.30
N TYR A 140 5.67 6.17 16.05
CA TYR A 140 6.12 4.81 15.71
C TYR A 140 7.40 4.39 16.44
N ARG A 141 8.33 5.32 16.64
CA ARG A 141 9.59 5.03 17.35
C ARG A 141 9.40 4.76 18.83
N GLU A 142 8.33 5.26 19.44
CA GLU A 142 8.11 5.19 20.88
C GLU A 142 6.98 4.24 21.30
N ALA A 143 6.06 3.94 20.38
CA ALA A 143 4.94 3.05 20.65
C ALA A 143 5.37 1.60 20.94
N GLU A 144 4.73 0.96 21.91
CA GLU A 144 4.84 -0.47 22.19
C GLU A 144 3.97 -1.24 21.20
N LEU A 145 4.59 -1.73 20.11
CA LEU A 145 3.89 -2.35 18.99
C LEU A 145 4.09 -3.87 18.95
N PRO A 146 3.08 -4.65 18.53
CA PRO A 146 1.77 -4.23 18.02
C PRO A 146 0.73 -4.01 19.14
N ILE A 147 -0.19 -3.05 18.97
CA ILE A 147 -1.32 -2.81 19.89
C ILE A 147 -2.50 -3.69 19.48
N TYR A 148 -2.86 -3.66 18.19
CA TYR A 148 -3.93 -4.48 17.62
C TYR A 148 -3.46 -5.92 17.42
N GLN A 149 -4.06 -6.84 18.18
CA GLN A 149 -3.69 -8.26 18.23
C GLN A 149 -4.95 -9.14 18.28
N PRO A 150 -5.74 -9.20 17.18
CA PRO A 150 -7.07 -9.81 17.19
C PRO A 150 -7.04 -11.33 17.32
N ASN A 151 -6.00 -12.00 16.81
CA ASN A 151 -5.95 -13.46 16.76
C ASN A 151 -5.11 -14.08 17.88
N THR A 152 -3.92 -13.55 18.14
CA THR A 152 -3.03 -14.11 19.16
C THR A 152 -2.29 -13.00 19.88
N LYS A 153 -2.42 -12.98 21.20
CA LYS A 153 -1.69 -12.06 22.07
C LYS A 153 -0.20 -12.45 22.09
N SER A 154 0.66 -11.48 21.90
CA SER A 154 2.10 -11.60 21.83
C SER A 154 2.77 -10.43 22.57
N VAL A 155 4.09 -10.50 22.69
CA VAL A 155 4.87 -9.43 23.29
C VAL A 155 4.82 -8.18 22.43
N THR A 156 4.90 -7.02 23.07
CA THR A 156 5.10 -5.74 22.39
C THR A 156 6.56 -5.36 22.45
N THR A 157 7.00 -4.56 21.48
CA THR A 157 8.37 -4.04 21.40
C THR A 157 8.34 -2.60 20.93
N VAL A 158 9.32 -1.81 21.37
CA VAL A 158 9.50 -0.44 20.89
C VAL A 158 10.54 -0.43 19.78
N ALA A 159 10.19 0.13 18.63
CA ALA A 159 11.05 0.07 17.44
C ALA A 159 12.30 0.95 17.58
N LYS A 160 12.20 2.12 18.23
CA LYS A 160 13.24 3.18 18.31
C LYS A 160 13.77 3.67 16.95
N SER A 161 13.17 3.21 15.85
CA SER A 161 13.52 3.50 14.48
C SER A 161 12.29 3.38 13.58
N VAL A 162 12.38 3.97 12.39
CA VAL A 162 11.38 3.80 11.33
C VAL A 162 11.74 2.65 10.39
N ASN A 163 12.93 2.07 10.52
CA ASN A 163 13.40 0.99 9.65
C ASN A 163 12.72 -0.33 10.00
N CYS A 164 12.31 -1.05 8.95
CA CYS A 164 11.63 -2.33 9.00
C CYS A 164 12.50 -3.37 9.70
N MET A 165 13.77 -3.45 9.33
CA MET A 165 14.67 -4.48 9.86
C MET A 165 14.94 -4.26 11.35
N GLU A 166 15.18 -3.01 11.76
CA GLU A 166 15.38 -2.69 13.18
C GLU A 166 14.11 -2.96 14.00
N SER A 167 12.95 -2.49 13.54
CA SER A 167 11.65 -2.71 14.20
C SER A 167 11.32 -4.19 14.37
N VAL A 168 11.51 -5.00 13.33
CA VAL A 168 11.16 -6.42 13.37
C VAL A 168 12.22 -7.26 14.11
N SER A 169 13.49 -6.86 14.07
CA SER A 169 14.57 -7.58 14.78
C SER A 169 14.40 -7.52 16.29
N HIS A 170 14.03 -6.39 16.88
CA HIS A 170 13.75 -6.33 18.33
C HIS A 170 12.68 -7.35 18.75
N TYR A 171 11.63 -7.50 17.94
CA TYR A 171 10.57 -8.49 18.19
C TYR A 171 11.06 -9.92 18.01
N MET A 172 11.83 -10.20 16.95
CA MET A 172 12.40 -11.53 16.71
C MET A 172 13.38 -11.94 17.81
N GLU A 173 14.19 -11.01 18.32
CA GLU A 173 15.09 -11.24 19.46
C GLU A 173 14.32 -11.54 20.74
N ALA A 174 13.25 -10.79 21.02
CA ALA A 174 12.42 -10.98 22.23
C ALA A 174 11.63 -12.30 22.23
N THR A 175 11.33 -12.85 21.05
CA THR A 175 10.46 -14.04 20.91
C THR A 175 11.19 -15.29 20.42
N GLY A 176 12.40 -15.15 19.89
CA GLY A 176 13.09 -16.21 19.15
C GLY A 176 12.44 -16.53 17.78
N ALA A 177 11.44 -15.76 17.35
CA ALA A 177 10.79 -15.96 16.05
C ALA A 177 11.72 -15.61 14.89
N LYS A 178 11.53 -16.29 13.77
CA LYS A 178 12.24 -16.02 12.52
C LYS A 178 11.37 -15.19 11.59
N MET A 179 12.00 -14.58 10.59
CA MET A 179 11.29 -13.79 9.60
C MET A 179 10.20 -14.60 8.89
N GLY A 180 10.37 -15.90 8.64
CA GLY A 180 9.31 -16.71 7.99
C GLY A 180 8.07 -16.97 8.84
N ASP A 181 8.17 -16.82 10.16
CA ASP A 181 7.25 -17.42 11.11
C ASP A 181 5.91 -16.68 11.19
N THR A 182 4.84 -17.43 11.45
CA THR A 182 3.49 -16.90 11.59
C THR A 182 3.40 -15.85 12.69
N THR A 183 4.05 -16.08 13.83
CA THR A 183 4.08 -15.12 14.96
C THR A 183 4.69 -13.77 14.55
N ARG A 184 5.75 -13.77 13.74
CA ARG A 184 6.33 -12.54 13.18
C ARG A 184 5.37 -11.87 12.21
N LYS A 185 4.76 -12.63 11.30
CA LYS A 185 3.79 -12.12 10.33
C LYS A 185 2.58 -11.48 11.04
N GLU A 186 2.10 -12.12 12.09
CA GLU A 186 1.04 -11.63 12.97
C GLU A 186 1.39 -10.28 13.57
N ARG A 187 2.62 -10.15 14.10
CA ARG A 187 3.13 -8.87 14.57
C ARG A 187 3.16 -7.81 13.46
N CYS A 188 3.64 -8.14 12.26
CA CYS A 188 3.65 -7.20 11.15
C CYS A 188 2.25 -6.78 10.69
N ALA A 189 1.26 -7.68 10.74
CA ALA A 189 -0.14 -7.38 10.47
C ALA A 189 -0.70 -6.41 11.52
N GLY A 190 -0.47 -6.68 12.82
CA GLY A 190 -0.83 -5.77 13.91
C GLY A 190 -0.21 -4.38 13.75
N VAL A 191 1.10 -4.30 13.49
CA VAL A 191 1.77 -3.01 13.24
C VAL A 191 1.21 -2.28 12.00
N THR A 192 0.74 -3.02 10.99
CA THR A 192 0.07 -2.44 9.82
C THR A 192 -1.25 -1.78 10.21
N ALA A 193 -2.04 -2.47 11.04
CA ALA A 193 -3.29 -1.98 11.62
C ALA A 193 -3.07 -0.72 12.47
N ASP A 194 -2.15 -0.79 13.44
CA ASP A 194 -1.85 0.32 14.35
C ASP A 194 -1.40 1.56 13.60
N THR A 195 -0.54 1.38 12.59
CA THR A 195 -0.04 2.48 11.77
C THR A 195 -1.17 3.12 10.94
N ALA A 196 -2.06 2.31 10.37
CA ALA A 196 -3.21 2.81 9.62
C ALA A 196 -4.16 3.60 10.55
N LYS A 197 -4.51 3.04 11.71
CA LYS A 197 -5.31 3.72 12.73
C LYS A 197 -4.72 5.07 13.12
N LYS A 198 -3.43 5.07 13.49
CA LYS A 198 -2.76 6.30 13.93
C LYS A 198 -2.76 7.36 12.82
N THR A 199 -2.57 6.92 11.57
CA THR A 199 -2.61 7.84 10.42
C THR A 199 -4.00 8.42 10.20
N ALA A 200 -5.05 7.61 10.33
CA ALA A 200 -6.43 8.09 10.27
C ALA A 200 -6.73 9.12 11.37
N GLU A 201 -6.31 8.86 12.61
CA GLU A 201 -6.45 9.81 13.73
C GLU A 201 -5.74 11.15 13.45
N LEU A 202 -4.50 11.10 12.95
CA LEU A 202 -3.72 12.29 12.63
C LEU A 202 -4.36 13.12 11.52
N LEU A 203 -4.85 12.47 10.45
CA LEU A 203 -5.52 13.15 9.34
C LEU A 203 -6.87 13.74 9.78
N ASN A 204 -7.69 12.97 10.48
CA ASN A 204 -8.96 13.45 11.05
C ASN A 204 -8.74 14.69 11.92
N ALA A 205 -7.75 14.65 12.82
CA ALA A 205 -7.40 15.78 13.66
C ALA A 205 -6.92 17.00 12.85
N HIS A 206 -6.10 16.78 11.81
CA HIS A 206 -5.62 17.86 10.93
C HIS A 206 -6.75 18.55 10.16
N PHE A 207 -7.73 17.79 9.67
CA PHE A 207 -8.86 18.31 8.89
C PHE A 207 -10.08 18.69 9.75
N GLY A 208 -10.06 18.41 11.06
CA GLY A 208 -11.13 18.75 11.99
C GLY A 208 -12.40 17.92 11.82
N VAL A 209 -12.27 16.62 11.49
CA VAL A 209 -13.37 15.68 11.22
C VAL A 209 -13.32 14.41 12.06
#